data_AF-A0A351TKB0-F1
#
_entry.id   AF-A0A351TKB0-F1
#
_cell.length_a   1.000
_cell.length_b   1.000
_cell.length_c   1.000
_cell.angle_alpha   90.00
_cell.angle_beta   90.00
_cell.angle_gamma   90.00
#
_symmetry.space_group_name_H-M   'P 1'
#
loop_
_entity.id
_entity.type
_entity.pdbx_description
1 polymer ?
#
loop_
_entity_poly.entity_id
_entity_poly.type
_entity_poly.pdbx_seq_one_letter_code
_entity_poly.pdbx_strand_id
1 'polypeptide(L)'
;MLMKKYPVFISIGLSLIIAVPAILAIFCGYQPEEELTESFFLVAEEDEKGNEGWRVYENRQGRERELVSNGYAGYTGVDASEQTLYFSKKLPEKPCDSLMLEIWATFCSVSVFLDNQVIYSDFPELDNRIGWLELPTPAYEREKPILLSLPPDYQGKTLTIAQSYIGSSEKQETDTTFYPCGVRMHYDYGYENRIIGSVLETMIPAMFFFLLSMLLLAVFIGNAFLGNLSFPVFSLALMSVMLMGRQLVLASFYHQYFGYPTLDYSSIFYYCSIGGQLLFFASIFRRFKGFIWTMAGCQCLTVVLFAMAQAGILVEYAEWYSFLTGFPSLMGAVCLAAVLVCVFIQGGGKKPYLRG
;
A
#
# COMPACT_ATOMS: atom_id res chain seq x y z
N MET A 1 -16.62 -40.91 22.74
CA MET A 1 -16.60 -40.70 24.21
C MET A 1 -15.62 -39.60 24.64
N LEU A 2 -14.43 -39.46 24.02
CA LEU A 2 -13.47 -38.36 24.29
C LEU A 2 -13.98 -36.95 23.97
N MET A 3 -14.72 -36.76 22.86
CA MET A 3 -15.27 -35.43 22.47
C MET A 3 -16.19 -34.82 23.54
N LYS A 4 -16.88 -35.63 24.35
CA LYS A 4 -17.77 -35.15 25.41
C LYS A 4 -17.02 -34.69 26.66
N LYS A 5 -15.77 -35.12 26.85
CA LYS A 5 -15.01 -34.91 28.08
C LYS A 5 -14.00 -33.77 27.98
N TYR A 6 -13.51 -33.46 26.77
CA TYR A 6 -12.52 -32.40 26.53
C TYR A 6 -12.73 -31.63 25.20
N PRO A 7 -13.94 -31.13 24.89
CA PRO A 7 -14.22 -30.50 23.59
C PRO A 7 -13.35 -29.26 23.33
N VAL A 8 -13.02 -28.51 24.39
CA VAL A 8 -12.19 -27.29 24.29
C VAL A 8 -10.73 -27.63 23.99
N PHE A 9 -10.14 -28.61 24.69
CA PHE A 9 -8.76 -29.03 24.44
C PHE A 9 -8.59 -29.68 23.05
N ILE A 10 -9.59 -30.42 22.58
CA ILE A 10 -9.58 -31.00 21.23
C ILE A 10 -9.67 -29.89 20.18
N SER A 11 -10.52 -28.89 20.38
CA SER A 11 -10.68 -27.77 19.43
C SER A 11 -9.44 -26.88 19.36
N ILE A 12 -8.80 -26.60 20.51
CA ILE A 12 -7.52 -25.88 20.59
C ILE A 12 -6.39 -26.72 20.00
N GLY A 13 -6.35 -28.03 20.28
CA GLY A 13 -5.36 -28.93 19.70
C GLY A 13 -5.47 -28.98 18.17
N LEU A 14 -6.68 -29.05 17.63
CA LEU A 14 -6.92 -29.05 16.18
C LEU A 14 -6.52 -27.71 15.53
N SER A 15 -6.84 -26.58 16.18
CA SER A 15 -6.46 -25.27 15.65
C SER A 15 -4.94 -25.07 15.66
N LEU A 16 -4.24 -25.52 16.70
CA LEU A 16 -2.78 -25.48 16.78
C LEU A 16 -2.12 -26.40 15.76
N ILE A 17 -2.67 -27.60 15.52
CA ILE A 17 -2.16 -28.54 14.52
C ILE A 17 -2.27 -27.97 13.09
N ILE A 18 -3.28 -27.15 12.81
CA ILE A 18 -3.42 -26.48 11.50
C ILE A 18 -2.54 -25.22 11.43
N ALA A 19 -2.49 -24.46 12.52
CA ALA A 19 -1.80 -23.18 12.59
C ALA A 19 -0.27 -23.29 12.57
N VAL A 20 0.30 -24.18 13.39
CA VAL A 20 1.74 -24.25 13.65
C VAL A 20 2.55 -24.67 12.41
N PRO A 21 2.13 -25.65 11.59
CA PRO A 21 2.84 -26.01 10.37
C PRO A 21 2.81 -24.88 9.32
N ALA A 22 1.71 -24.13 9.23
CA ALA A 22 1.61 -22.99 8.32
C ALA A 22 2.59 -21.86 8.71
N ILE A 23 2.72 -21.58 10.01
CA ILE A 23 3.68 -20.59 10.52
C ILE A 23 5.12 -21.06 10.30
N LEU A 24 5.42 -22.33 10.61
CA LEU A 24 6.77 -22.88 10.46
C LEU A 24 7.21 -22.97 9.00
N ALA A 25 6.33 -23.36 8.08
CA ALA A 25 6.65 -23.41 6.65
C ALA A 25 7.05 -22.04 6.10
N ILE A 26 6.46 -20.97 6.63
CA ILE A 26 6.72 -19.59 6.19
C ILE A 26 7.95 -19.01 6.90
N PHE A 27 8.11 -19.22 8.21
CA PHE A 27 9.30 -18.81 8.94
C PHE A 27 10.57 -19.50 8.45
N CYS A 28 10.50 -20.79 8.10
CA CYS A 28 11.63 -21.52 7.53
C CYS A 28 11.94 -21.12 6.07
N GLY A 29 11.01 -20.47 5.37
CA GLY A 29 11.23 -19.90 4.04
C GLY A 29 11.77 -18.46 4.06
N TYR A 30 11.85 -17.83 5.23
CA TYR A 30 12.28 -16.44 5.37
C TYR A 30 13.72 -16.35 5.88
N GLN A 31 14.65 -16.04 4.97
CA GLN A 31 15.95 -15.48 5.32
C GLN A 31 15.95 -14.02 4.86
N PRO A 32 15.92 -13.04 5.77
CA PRO A 32 16.15 -11.65 5.40
C PRO A 32 17.64 -11.51 5.09
N GLU A 33 18.00 -11.62 3.82
CA GLU A 33 19.31 -11.16 3.37
C GLU A 33 19.24 -9.65 3.18
N GLU A 34 20.20 -8.95 3.80
CA GLU A 34 20.29 -7.49 3.83
C GLU A 34 20.23 -6.93 2.40
N GLU A 35 19.28 -6.01 2.19
CA GLU A 35 19.17 -5.19 0.98
C GLU A 35 20.48 -4.44 0.73
N LEU A 36 21.30 -4.95 -0.19
CA LEU A 36 22.27 -4.15 -0.92
C LEU A 36 21.53 -3.38 -2.02
N THR A 37 20.57 -2.54 -1.64
CA THR A 37 19.83 -1.69 -2.57
C THR A 37 20.55 -0.35 -2.70
N GLU A 38 21.53 -0.26 -3.61
CA GLU A 38 21.97 1.07 -4.10
C GLU A 38 20.94 1.55 -5.12
N SER A 39 19.95 2.31 -4.65
CA SER A 39 18.93 2.92 -5.51
C SER A 39 19.44 4.20 -6.14
N PHE A 40 19.55 4.22 -7.46
CA PHE A 40 19.94 5.41 -8.21
C PHE A 40 18.69 6.15 -8.68
N PHE A 41 18.39 7.29 -8.06
CA PHE A 41 17.21 8.09 -8.36
C PHE A 41 17.51 9.24 -9.32
N LEU A 42 16.58 9.51 -10.24
CA LEU A 42 16.51 10.77 -10.99
C LEU A 42 15.52 11.76 -10.34
N VAL A 43 14.45 11.25 -9.72
CA VAL A 43 13.45 12.04 -8.98
C VAL A 43 13.34 11.45 -7.58
N ALA A 44 13.62 12.27 -6.57
CA ALA A 44 13.57 11.87 -5.17
C ALA A 44 12.11 11.85 -4.66
N GLU A 45 11.77 10.87 -3.83
CA GLU A 45 10.69 11.04 -2.85
C GLU A 45 11.14 12.09 -1.81
N GLU A 46 10.17 12.75 -1.14
CA GLU A 46 10.22 14.06 -0.48
C GLU A 46 11.42 14.38 0.46
N ASP A 47 12.32 13.44 0.77
CA ASP A 47 13.46 13.62 1.69
C ASP A 47 14.86 13.29 1.11
N GLU A 48 15.01 12.93 -0.18
CA GLU A 48 16.33 12.60 -0.76
C GLU A 48 16.84 13.65 -1.76
N LYS A 49 18.16 13.88 -1.79
CA LYS A 49 18.78 14.87 -2.69
C LYS A 49 18.73 14.38 -4.14
N GLY A 50 17.74 14.83 -4.89
CA GLY A 50 17.62 14.55 -6.33
C GLY A 50 18.79 15.12 -7.15
N ASN A 51 19.23 14.35 -8.16
CA ASN A 51 20.21 14.68 -9.22
C ASN A 51 21.64 14.11 -9.09
N GLU A 52 21.92 13.12 -8.25
CA GLU A 52 23.28 12.54 -8.17
C GLU A 52 23.69 11.83 -9.49
N GLY A 53 24.41 12.55 -10.34
CA GLY A 53 25.10 12.03 -11.53
C GLY A 53 24.31 11.99 -12.85
N TRP A 54 23.10 12.55 -12.89
CA TRP A 54 22.30 12.64 -14.12
C TRP A 54 22.51 13.97 -14.86
N ARG A 55 22.70 13.89 -16.17
CA ARG A 55 22.75 15.05 -17.07
C ARG A 55 21.46 15.14 -17.85
N VAL A 56 20.80 16.29 -17.83
CA VAL A 56 19.53 16.54 -18.54
C VAL A 56 19.74 17.60 -19.60
N TYR A 57 19.36 17.31 -20.83
CA TYR A 57 19.72 18.11 -21.98
C TYR A 57 18.72 18.01 -23.13
N GLU A 58 18.75 19.02 -23.97
CA GLU A 58 18.17 18.99 -25.32
C GLU A 58 19.22 18.49 -26.30
N ASN A 59 18.79 17.68 -27.27
CA ASN A 59 19.62 17.33 -28.42
C ASN A 59 18.78 17.51 -29.68
N ARG A 60 19.22 18.40 -30.57
CA ARG A 60 18.61 18.58 -31.90
C ARG A 60 19.66 18.38 -32.96
N GLN A 61 19.51 17.30 -33.73
CA GLN A 61 20.39 16.92 -34.82
C GLN A 61 21.88 16.90 -34.40
N GLY A 62 22.17 16.40 -33.19
CA GLY A 62 23.52 16.31 -32.64
C GLY A 62 24.04 17.57 -31.95
N ARG A 63 23.24 18.66 -31.88
CA ARG A 63 23.57 19.84 -31.06
C ARG A 63 22.97 19.68 -29.68
N GLU A 64 23.84 19.47 -28.69
CA GLU A 64 23.45 19.31 -27.30
C GLU A 64 23.45 20.65 -26.55
N ARG A 65 22.44 20.83 -25.70
CA ARG A 65 22.34 21.95 -24.77
C ARG A 65 21.81 21.45 -23.43
N GLU A 66 22.64 21.56 -22.40
CA GLU A 66 22.29 21.11 -21.04
C GLU A 66 21.27 22.06 -20.40
N LEU A 67 20.26 21.49 -19.74
CA LEU A 67 19.23 22.23 -19.03
C LEU A 67 19.67 22.55 -17.61
N VAL A 68 19.13 23.61 -17.02
CA VAL A 68 19.53 24.09 -15.69
C VAL A 68 18.59 23.53 -14.64
N SER A 69 19.11 22.79 -13.67
CA SER A 69 18.32 22.28 -12.53
C SER A 69 17.78 23.43 -11.69
N ASN A 70 16.50 23.37 -11.32
CA ASN A 70 15.83 24.33 -10.43
C ASN A 70 15.97 23.98 -8.94
N GLY A 71 16.65 22.87 -8.61
CA GLY A 71 16.82 22.37 -7.24
C GLY A 71 15.64 21.58 -6.65
N TYR A 72 14.51 21.50 -7.37
CA TYR A 72 13.27 20.81 -6.98
C TYR A 72 12.87 19.76 -8.03
N ALA A 73 13.82 18.89 -8.41
CA ALA A 73 13.67 17.84 -9.43
C ALA A 73 13.26 18.32 -10.85
N GLY A 74 13.11 19.63 -11.06
CA GLY A 74 12.77 20.22 -12.36
C GLY A 74 13.98 20.88 -13.04
N TYR A 75 13.84 21.10 -14.34
CA TYR A 75 14.86 21.69 -15.20
C TYR A 75 14.27 22.83 -16.02
N THR A 76 14.92 23.99 -16.02
CA THR A 76 14.51 25.19 -16.77
C THR A 76 15.38 25.42 -17.99
N GLY A 77 14.95 26.35 -18.86
CA GLY A 77 15.66 26.69 -20.10
C GLY A 77 15.24 25.86 -21.30
N VAL A 78 14.01 25.33 -21.31
CA VAL A 78 13.45 24.53 -22.40
C VAL A 78 13.03 25.44 -23.57
N ASP A 79 13.49 25.15 -24.80
CA ASP A 79 13.29 26.04 -25.96
C ASP A 79 11.93 25.92 -26.66
N ALA A 80 11.29 24.74 -26.60
CA ALA A 80 10.03 24.49 -27.28
C ALA A 80 9.01 23.83 -26.36
N SER A 81 7.74 24.17 -26.58
CA SER A 81 6.60 23.62 -25.86
C SER A 81 6.32 22.16 -26.21
N GLU A 82 6.72 21.67 -27.39
CA GLU A 82 6.57 20.26 -27.76
C GLU A 82 7.89 19.78 -28.36
N GLN A 83 8.59 18.90 -27.64
CA GLN A 83 9.85 18.31 -28.10
C GLN A 83 10.22 17.07 -27.30
N THR A 84 11.28 16.38 -27.73
CA THR A 84 11.91 15.29 -26.97
C THR A 84 13.10 15.81 -26.17
N LEU A 85 13.10 15.53 -24.88
CA LEU A 85 14.18 15.86 -23.96
C LEU A 85 14.92 14.60 -23.52
N TYR A 86 16.20 14.73 -23.20
CA TYR A 86 17.07 13.61 -22.89
C TYR A 86 17.65 13.75 -21.49
N PHE A 87 17.84 12.62 -20.84
CA PHE A 87 18.62 12.57 -19.62
C PHE A 87 19.45 11.29 -19.57
N SER A 88 20.69 11.44 -19.11
CA SER A 88 21.69 10.39 -19.20
C SER A 88 22.54 10.26 -17.95
N LYS A 89 23.01 9.04 -17.69
CA LYS A 89 23.92 8.72 -16.60
C LYS A 89 24.88 7.61 -17.01
N LYS A 90 26.14 7.73 -16.59
CA LYS A 90 27.13 6.66 -16.76
C LYS A 90 26.83 5.55 -15.73
N LEU A 91 26.67 4.32 -16.21
CA LEU A 91 26.41 3.17 -15.35
C LEU A 91 27.69 2.74 -14.60
N PRO A 92 27.56 2.11 -13.42
CA PRO A 92 28.70 1.68 -12.64
C PRO A 92 29.57 0.68 -13.42
N GLU A 93 30.88 0.73 -13.17
CA GLU A 93 31.87 -0.17 -13.78
C GLU A 93 31.92 -1.54 -13.06
N LYS A 94 31.37 -1.63 -11.85
CA LYS A 94 31.32 -2.88 -11.09
C LYS A 94 30.20 -3.78 -11.64
N PRO A 95 30.49 -5.05 -11.98
CA PRO A 95 29.48 -5.99 -12.43
C PRO A 95 28.52 -6.30 -11.29
N CYS A 96 27.23 -6.17 -11.59
CA CYS A 96 26.18 -6.85 -10.86
C CYS A 96 25.44 -7.73 -11.86
N ASP A 97 25.18 -8.97 -11.46
CA ASP A 97 24.77 -10.02 -12.37
C ASP A 97 23.43 -9.74 -13.07
N SER A 98 22.62 -8.83 -12.52
CA SER A 98 21.33 -8.43 -13.10
C SER A 98 20.86 -7.07 -12.57
N LEU A 99 20.95 -6.05 -13.42
CA LEU A 99 20.43 -4.69 -13.13
C LEU A 99 19.12 -4.46 -13.89
N MET A 100 18.06 -4.15 -13.17
CA MET A 100 16.75 -3.81 -13.69
C MET A 100 16.52 -2.30 -13.62
N LEU A 101 16.00 -1.74 -14.70
CA LEU A 101 15.58 -0.36 -14.83
C LEU A 101 14.05 -0.27 -14.72
N GLU A 102 13.57 0.54 -13.79
CA GLU A 102 12.16 0.84 -13.55
C GLU A 102 11.88 2.31 -13.91
N ILE A 103 11.02 2.54 -14.91
CA ILE A 103 10.71 3.88 -15.43
C ILE A 103 9.22 4.21 -15.26
N TRP A 104 8.94 5.28 -14.50
CA TRP A 104 7.60 5.80 -14.20
C TRP A 104 7.20 6.89 -15.19
N ALA A 105 6.77 6.45 -16.37
CA ALA A 105 6.40 7.33 -17.48
C ALA A 105 4.86 7.48 -17.61
N THR A 106 4.19 7.99 -16.57
CA THR A 106 2.71 8.04 -16.51
C THR A 106 2.08 8.86 -17.63
N PHE A 107 2.65 10.02 -17.93
CA PHE A 107 2.10 11.01 -18.87
C PHE A 107 3.02 11.28 -20.07
N CYS A 108 4.04 10.46 -20.27
CA CYS A 108 5.03 10.66 -21.30
C CYS A 108 5.38 9.37 -22.03
N SER A 109 5.80 9.54 -23.28
CA SER A 109 6.38 8.49 -24.09
C SER A 109 7.88 8.50 -23.95
N VAL A 110 8.48 7.31 -24.02
CA VAL A 110 9.89 7.10 -23.68
C VAL A 110 10.59 6.20 -24.70
N SER A 111 11.85 6.54 -25.00
CA SER A 111 12.83 5.63 -25.62
C SER A 111 14.08 5.53 -24.75
N VAL A 112 14.63 4.33 -24.60
CA VAL A 112 15.80 4.05 -23.76
C VAL A 112 16.94 3.54 -24.61
N PHE A 113 18.11 4.11 -24.36
CA PHE A 113 19.34 3.87 -25.10
C PHE A 113 20.47 3.46 -24.16
N LEU A 114 21.34 2.60 -24.65
CA LEU A 114 22.59 2.22 -24.01
C LEU A 114 23.72 2.44 -25.02
N ASP A 115 24.63 3.39 -24.75
CA ASP A 115 25.66 3.84 -25.71
C ASP A 115 25.09 4.11 -27.12
N ASN A 116 24.00 4.88 -27.19
CA ASN A 116 23.27 5.23 -28.41
C ASN A 116 22.56 4.06 -29.13
N GLN A 117 22.59 2.85 -28.58
CA GLN A 117 21.78 1.73 -29.09
C GLN A 117 20.44 1.68 -28.39
N VAL A 118 19.36 1.60 -29.16
CA VAL A 118 18.00 1.49 -28.62
C VAL A 118 17.82 0.12 -27.97
N ILE A 119 17.45 0.11 -26.69
CA ILE A 119 17.07 -1.12 -25.97
C ILE A 119 15.56 -1.19 -25.72
N TYR A 120 14.87 -0.05 -25.75
CA TYR A 120 13.42 0.04 -25.65
C TYR A 120 12.90 1.32 -26.30
N SER A 121 11.71 1.27 -26.89
CA SER A 121 10.98 2.44 -27.36
C SER A 121 9.47 2.17 -27.36
N ASP A 122 8.69 3.16 -26.93
CA ASP A 122 7.23 3.17 -27.13
C ASP A 122 6.83 3.24 -28.61
N PHE A 123 7.69 3.82 -29.46
CA PHE A 123 7.47 4.05 -30.88
C PHE A 123 8.66 3.51 -31.68
N PRO A 124 8.86 2.18 -31.73
CA PRO A 124 9.99 1.56 -32.40
C PRO A 124 10.05 1.84 -33.91
N GLU A 125 8.92 2.21 -34.52
CA GLU A 125 8.79 2.58 -35.93
C GLU A 125 9.40 3.95 -36.28
N LEU A 126 9.66 4.81 -35.28
CA LEU A 126 10.29 6.11 -35.49
C LEU A 126 11.80 5.99 -35.70
N ASP A 127 12.41 7.08 -36.18
CA ASP A 127 13.87 7.23 -36.24
C ASP A 127 14.43 7.40 -34.82
N ASN A 128 14.61 6.27 -34.13
CA ASN A 128 15.13 6.20 -32.77
C ASN A 128 16.65 6.43 -32.74
N ARG A 129 17.08 7.62 -33.16
CA ARG A 129 18.44 8.13 -32.99
C ARG A 129 18.39 9.35 -32.08
N ILE A 130 19.27 9.39 -31.08
CA ILE A 130 19.38 10.53 -30.15
C ILE A 130 19.63 11.81 -30.95
N GLY A 131 18.76 12.80 -30.78
CA GLY A 131 18.80 14.08 -31.51
C GLY A 131 17.92 14.15 -32.76
N TRP A 132 17.41 13.02 -33.28
CA TRP A 132 16.48 12.96 -34.41
C TRP A 132 15.10 12.41 -34.05
N LEU A 133 14.98 11.82 -32.86
CA LEU A 133 13.74 11.26 -32.36
C LEU A 133 12.78 12.37 -31.87
N GLU A 134 11.55 12.34 -32.38
CA GLU A 134 10.43 13.17 -31.92
C GLU A 134 9.34 12.25 -31.34
N LEU A 135 9.35 12.08 -30.02
CA LEU A 135 8.35 11.29 -29.31
C LEU A 135 7.03 12.06 -29.20
N PRO A 136 5.91 11.48 -29.67
CA PRO A 136 4.59 12.07 -29.48
C PRO A 136 4.12 11.93 -28.04
N THR A 137 3.08 12.65 -27.68
CA THR A 137 2.34 12.46 -26.43
C THR A 137 1.65 11.10 -26.42
N PRO A 138 1.67 10.35 -25.31
CA PRO A 138 0.96 9.08 -25.24
C PRO A 138 -0.54 9.29 -25.34
N ALA A 139 -1.23 8.38 -26.04
CA ALA A 139 -2.69 8.43 -26.21
C ALA A 139 -3.47 8.04 -24.95
N TYR A 140 -2.82 7.40 -23.99
CA TYR A 140 -3.39 6.96 -22.72
C TYR A 140 -2.35 7.08 -21.60
N GLU A 141 -2.83 7.24 -20.37
CA GLU A 141 -1.99 7.28 -19.18
C GLU A 141 -1.46 5.88 -18.86
N ARG A 142 -0.16 5.78 -18.59
CA ARG A 142 0.50 4.52 -18.23
C ARG A 142 0.41 4.30 -16.72
N GLU A 143 -0.35 3.28 -16.31
CA GLU A 143 -0.50 2.92 -14.89
C GLU A 143 0.71 2.14 -14.32
N LYS A 144 1.41 1.36 -15.15
CA LYS A 144 2.52 0.49 -14.72
C LYS A 144 3.87 1.03 -15.15
N PRO A 145 4.93 0.97 -14.31
CA PRO A 145 6.26 1.35 -14.76
C PRO A 145 6.77 0.40 -15.85
N ILE A 146 7.64 0.92 -16.71
CA ILE A 146 8.38 0.11 -17.68
C ILE A 146 9.50 -0.58 -16.93
N LEU A 147 9.55 -1.92 -16.99
CA LEU A 147 10.59 -2.74 -16.38
C LEU A 147 11.50 -3.29 -17.48
N LEU A 148 12.80 -2.98 -17.42
CA LEU A 148 13.79 -3.41 -18.40
C LEU A 148 15.00 -4.03 -17.70
N SER A 149 15.29 -5.30 -18.01
CA SER A 149 16.57 -5.89 -17.66
C SER A 149 17.66 -5.33 -18.58
N LEU A 150 18.72 -4.78 -18.01
CA LEU A 150 19.82 -4.27 -18.80
C LEU A 150 20.63 -5.43 -19.40
N PRO A 151 21.15 -5.28 -20.64
CA PRO A 151 22.04 -6.26 -21.25
C PRO A 151 23.26 -6.57 -20.35
N PRO A 152 23.77 -7.81 -20.32
CA PRO A 152 24.90 -8.19 -19.44
C PRO A 152 26.17 -7.34 -19.59
N ASP A 153 26.34 -6.70 -20.74
CA ASP A 153 27.47 -5.86 -21.08
C ASP A 153 27.21 -4.36 -20.81
N TYR A 154 26.27 -4.01 -19.92
CA TYR A 154 25.92 -2.61 -19.59
C TYR A 154 27.03 -1.80 -18.90
N GLN A 155 28.08 -2.46 -18.42
CA GLN A 155 29.09 -1.91 -17.53
C GLN A 155 29.82 -0.73 -18.17
N GLY A 156 29.89 0.39 -17.44
CA GLY A 156 30.55 1.62 -17.89
C GLY A 156 29.88 2.33 -19.08
N LYS A 157 28.81 1.75 -19.66
CA LYS A 157 28.03 2.35 -20.73
C LYS A 157 27.19 3.52 -20.22
N THR A 158 26.80 4.41 -21.12
CA THR A 158 25.91 5.52 -20.83
C THR A 158 24.47 5.11 -21.10
N LEU A 159 23.66 5.09 -20.03
CA LEU A 159 22.21 4.99 -20.13
C LEU A 159 21.66 6.38 -20.51
N THR A 160 20.88 6.45 -21.59
CA THR A 160 20.17 7.67 -21.99
C THR A 160 18.69 7.37 -22.16
N ILE A 161 17.84 8.22 -21.61
CA ILE A 161 16.39 8.11 -21.71
C ILE A 161 15.90 9.37 -22.41
N ALA A 162 15.13 9.17 -23.47
CA ALA A 162 14.43 10.21 -24.21
C ALA A 162 12.98 10.24 -23.76
N GLN A 163 12.43 11.42 -23.51
CA GLN A 163 11.09 11.61 -23.00
C GLN A 163 10.35 12.69 -23.81
N SER A 164 9.09 12.42 -24.15
CA SER A 164 8.19 13.43 -24.72
C SER A 164 7.91 14.55 -23.70
N TYR A 165 8.06 15.81 -24.10
CA TYR A 165 7.72 16.97 -23.30
C TYR A 165 6.60 17.77 -23.95
N ILE A 166 5.58 18.10 -23.16
CA ILE A 166 4.57 19.09 -23.47
C ILE A 166 4.66 20.18 -22.40
N GLY A 167 5.01 21.40 -22.80
CA GLY A 167 4.91 22.60 -21.98
C GLY A 167 3.44 22.97 -21.78
N SER A 168 3.12 23.57 -20.63
CA SER A 168 1.75 24.00 -20.34
C SER A 168 1.28 25.02 -21.39
N SER A 169 0.20 24.68 -22.10
CA SER A 169 -0.25 25.49 -23.26
C SER A 169 -1.19 26.65 -22.90
N GLU A 170 -1.57 26.86 -21.64
CA GLU A 170 -2.47 27.98 -21.30
C GLU A 170 -2.14 28.66 -19.96
N LYS A 171 -1.81 29.95 -20.06
CA LYS A 171 -1.73 30.95 -18.97
C LYS A 171 -0.72 30.66 -17.84
N GLN A 172 0.57 30.83 -18.14
CA GLN A 172 1.51 31.57 -17.27
C GLN A 172 2.87 31.68 -17.98
N GLU A 173 3.32 32.91 -18.25
CA GLU A 173 4.67 33.26 -18.75
C GLU A 173 5.79 33.01 -17.73
N THR A 174 5.62 32.04 -16.82
CA THR A 174 6.59 31.76 -15.76
C THR A 174 7.02 30.31 -15.81
N ASP A 175 8.23 30.12 -16.35
CA ASP A 175 9.08 28.92 -16.35
C ASP A 175 8.47 27.65 -16.95
N THR A 176 8.77 27.42 -18.23
CA THR A 176 8.72 26.10 -18.89
C THR A 176 9.69 25.15 -18.17
N THR A 177 9.20 24.55 -17.08
CA THR A 177 9.95 23.59 -16.28
C THR A 177 9.69 22.19 -16.81
N PHE A 178 10.76 21.49 -17.15
CA PHE A 178 10.74 20.07 -17.48
C PHE A 178 10.91 19.25 -16.22
N TYR A 179 10.03 18.26 -16.04
CA TYR A 179 10.15 17.24 -15.01
C TYR A 179 10.45 15.89 -15.68
N PRO A 180 11.67 15.37 -15.54
CA PRO A 180 12.00 14.03 -16.00
C PRO A 180 11.12 12.98 -15.31
N CYS A 181 10.80 11.90 -16.01
CA CYS A 181 10.05 10.80 -15.44
C CYS A 181 10.87 10.08 -14.36
N GLY A 182 10.19 9.50 -13.37
CA GLY A 182 10.87 8.81 -12.27
C GLY A 182 11.64 7.60 -12.79
N VAL A 183 12.94 7.53 -12.50
CA VAL A 183 13.79 6.39 -12.85
C VAL A 183 14.40 5.81 -11.59
N ARG A 184 14.23 4.50 -11.42
CA ARG A 184 14.88 3.69 -10.40
C ARG A 184 15.66 2.56 -11.04
N MET A 185 16.81 2.24 -10.45
CA MET A 185 17.58 1.06 -10.80
C MET A 185 17.62 0.15 -9.58
N HIS A 186 17.31 -1.12 -9.80
CA HIS A 186 17.30 -2.16 -8.79
C HIS A 186 18.11 -3.34 -9.28
N TYR A 187 18.86 -3.99 -8.39
CA TYR A 187 19.34 -5.33 -8.68
C TYR A 187 18.12 -6.26 -8.77
N ASP A 188 18.08 -7.20 -9.71
CA ASP A 188 16.94 -8.10 -9.94
C ASP A 188 16.55 -8.84 -8.64
N TYR A 189 17.57 -9.28 -7.89
CA TYR A 189 17.39 -9.86 -6.55
C TYR A 189 16.77 -8.89 -5.54
N GLY A 190 17.13 -7.61 -5.59
CA GLY A 190 16.52 -6.56 -4.76
C GLY A 190 15.06 -6.30 -5.13
N TYR A 191 14.71 -6.39 -6.41
CA TYR A 191 13.32 -6.28 -6.86
C TYR A 191 12.46 -7.46 -6.38
N GLU A 192 12.94 -8.70 -6.54
CA GLU A 192 12.26 -9.90 -6.04
C GLU A 192 12.11 -9.86 -4.51
N ASN A 193 13.18 -9.49 -3.79
CA ASN A 193 13.13 -9.34 -2.33
C ASN A 193 12.19 -8.22 -1.89
N ARG A 194 12.09 -7.12 -2.63
CA ARG A 194 11.11 -6.05 -2.34
C ARG A 194 9.68 -6.54 -2.51
N ILE A 195 9.39 -7.29 -3.57
CA ILE A 195 8.06 -7.90 -3.75
C ILE A 195 7.77 -8.84 -2.58
N ILE A 196 8.69 -9.74 -2.27
CA ILE A 196 8.56 -10.69 -1.14
C ILE A 196 8.35 -9.93 0.17
N GLY A 197 9.16 -8.91 0.45
CA GLY A 197 9.07 -8.06 1.63
C GLY A 197 7.71 -7.37 1.74
N SER A 198 7.22 -6.77 0.66
CA SER A 198 5.91 -6.11 0.62
C SER A 198 4.74 -7.07 0.87
N VAL A 199 4.84 -8.32 0.37
CA VAL A 199 3.87 -9.37 0.64
C VAL A 199 3.92 -9.76 2.12
N LEU A 200 5.11 -9.95 2.68
CA LEU A 200 5.30 -10.34 4.08
C LEU A 200 4.81 -9.28 5.06
N GLU A 201 5.04 -8.00 4.77
CA GLU A 201 4.57 -6.87 5.59
C GLU A 201 3.05 -6.93 5.80
N THR A 202 2.30 -7.31 4.77
CA THR A 202 0.84 -7.46 4.86
C THR A 202 0.44 -8.83 5.42
N MET A 203 1.14 -9.88 5.00
CA MET A 203 0.78 -11.26 5.31
C MET A 203 0.99 -11.58 6.79
N ILE A 204 2.08 -11.11 7.41
CA ILE A 204 2.39 -11.41 8.81
C ILE A 204 1.29 -10.93 9.76
N PRO A 205 0.88 -9.65 9.76
CA PRO A 205 -0.24 -9.18 10.59
C PRO A 205 -1.56 -9.90 10.28
N ALA A 206 -1.89 -10.12 9.00
CA ALA A 206 -3.10 -10.82 8.59
C ALA A 206 -3.15 -12.25 9.16
N MET A 207 -2.02 -12.96 9.14
CA MET A 207 -1.90 -14.31 9.71
C MET A 207 -2.13 -14.30 11.22
N PHE A 208 -1.57 -13.35 11.97
CA PHE A 208 -1.82 -13.26 13.42
C PHE A 208 -3.31 -13.09 13.72
N PHE A 209 -4.00 -12.22 12.98
CA PHE A 209 -5.45 -12.04 13.14
C PHE A 209 -6.24 -13.28 12.71
N PHE A 210 -5.85 -13.95 11.64
CA PHE A 210 -6.45 -15.21 11.20
C PHE A 210 -6.33 -16.28 12.29
N LEU A 211 -5.14 -16.49 12.82
CA LEU A 211 -4.87 -17.47 13.87
C LEU A 211 -5.66 -17.17 15.15
N LEU A 212 -5.66 -15.90 15.56
CA LEU A 212 -6.45 -15.45 16.70
C LEU A 212 -7.93 -15.73 16.47
N SER A 213 -8.46 -15.43 15.28
CA SER A 213 -9.86 -15.69 14.94
C SER A 213 -10.21 -17.18 14.98
N MET A 214 -9.33 -18.05 14.46
CA MET A 214 -9.52 -19.49 14.46
C MET A 214 -9.49 -20.07 15.87
N LEU A 215 -8.56 -19.61 16.72
CA LEU A 215 -8.50 -20.01 18.11
C LEU A 215 -9.75 -19.56 18.89
N LEU A 216 -10.17 -18.31 18.74
CA LEU A 216 -11.36 -17.79 19.39
C LEU A 216 -12.62 -18.51 18.93
N LEU A 217 -12.74 -18.80 17.64
CA LEU A 217 -13.86 -19.56 17.09
C LEU A 217 -13.87 -21.01 17.61
N ALA A 218 -12.71 -21.66 17.69
CA ALA A 218 -12.55 -22.99 18.27
C ALA A 218 -12.98 -23.02 19.75
N VAL A 219 -12.59 -22.01 20.54
CA VAL A 219 -13.03 -21.86 21.94
C VAL A 219 -14.53 -21.62 22.01
N PHE A 220 -15.09 -20.77 21.15
CA PHE A 220 -16.53 -20.51 21.09
C PHE A 220 -17.33 -21.78 20.78
N ILE A 221 -16.91 -22.55 19.76
CA ILE A 221 -17.54 -23.82 19.39
C ILE A 221 -17.40 -24.85 20.53
N GLY A 222 -16.22 -24.95 21.13
CA GLY A 222 -15.97 -25.82 22.28
C GLY A 222 -16.89 -25.49 23.47
N ASN A 223 -17.07 -24.20 23.77
CA ASN A 223 -18.01 -23.73 24.80
C ASN A 223 -19.47 -24.02 24.42
N ALA A 224 -19.83 -23.85 23.14
CA ALA A 224 -21.17 -24.19 22.64
C ALA A 224 -21.50 -25.67 22.82
N PHE A 225 -20.53 -26.58 22.59
CA PHE A 225 -20.70 -28.01 22.87
C PHE A 225 -20.88 -28.32 24.36
N LEU A 226 -20.33 -27.48 25.25
CA LEU A 226 -20.55 -27.57 26.70
C LEU A 226 -21.87 -26.90 27.14
N GLY A 227 -22.69 -26.41 26.21
CA GLY A 227 -23.97 -25.75 26.48
C GLY A 227 -23.83 -24.28 26.89
N ASN A 228 -22.65 -23.68 26.77
CA ASN A 228 -22.40 -22.28 27.13
C ASN A 228 -22.07 -21.44 25.89
N LEU A 229 -23.02 -20.63 25.42
CA LEU A 229 -22.79 -19.72 24.31
C LEU A 229 -22.08 -18.44 24.80
N SER A 230 -20.75 -18.45 24.75
CA SER A 230 -19.92 -17.31 25.15
C SER A 230 -19.88 -16.23 24.08
N PHE A 231 -20.90 -15.37 24.03
CA PHE A 231 -20.99 -14.23 23.12
C PHE A 231 -19.77 -13.27 23.13
N PRO A 232 -19.08 -13.01 24.26
CA PRO A 232 -17.85 -12.21 24.24
C PRO A 232 -16.76 -12.81 23.34
N VAL A 233 -16.58 -14.14 23.37
CA VAL A 233 -15.56 -14.83 22.58
C VAL A 233 -15.89 -14.75 21.08
N PHE A 234 -17.16 -14.90 20.73
CA PHE A 234 -17.64 -14.69 19.36
C PHE A 234 -17.38 -13.27 18.86
N SER A 235 -17.65 -12.26 19.71
CA SER A 235 -17.43 -10.85 19.36
C SER A 235 -15.94 -10.55 19.08
N LEU A 236 -15.03 -11.13 19.87
CA LEU A 236 -13.59 -11.02 19.62
C LEU A 236 -13.15 -11.77 18.35
N ALA A 237 -13.73 -12.93 18.06
CA ALA A 237 -13.45 -13.66 16.83
C ALA A 237 -13.86 -12.81 15.61
N LEU A 238 -15.05 -12.21 15.64
CA LEU A 238 -15.55 -11.32 14.60
C LEU A 238 -14.63 -10.10 14.42
N MET A 239 -14.24 -9.43 15.51
CA MET A 239 -13.29 -8.32 15.49
C MET A 239 -11.97 -8.72 14.80
N SER A 240 -11.44 -9.90 15.13
CA SER A 240 -10.17 -10.39 14.58
C SER A 240 -10.27 -10.64 13.07
N VAL A 241 -11.38 -11.22 12.59
CA VAL A 241 -11.64 -11.39 11.15
C VAL A 241 -11.73 -10.04 10.43
N MET A 242 -12.39 -9.05 11.02
CA MET A 242 -12.47 -7.71 10.42
C MET A 242 -11.10 -7.05 10.32
N LEU A 243 -10.26 -7.17 11.36
CA LEU A 243 -8.88 -6.65 11.33
C LEU A 243 -8.02 -7.37 10.28
N MET A 244 -8.18 -8.69 10.13
CA MET A 244 -7.55 -9.44 9.04
C MET A 244 -7.98 -8.91 7.67
N GLY A 245 -9.29 -8.74 7.46
CA GLY A 245 -9.84 -8.20 6.21
C GLY A 245 -9.26 -6.83 5.86
N ARG A 246 -9.14 -5.94 6.85
CA ARG A 246 -8.49 -4.63 6.67
C ARG A 246 -7.05 -4.76 6.18
N GLN A 247 -6.24 -5.64 6.80
CA GLN A 247 -4.85 -5.82 6.38
C GLN A 247 -4.75 -6.30 4.93
N LEU A 248 -5.61 -7.25 4.52
CA LEU A 248 -5.61 -7.75 3.15
C LEU A 248 -6.01 -6.69 2.11
N VAL A 249 -6.91 -5.76 2.47
CA VAL A 249 -7.28 -4.63 1.59
C VAL A 249 -6.15 -3.61 1.47
N LEU A 250 -5.36 -3.41 2.53
CA LEU A 250 -4.22 -2.50 2.54
C LEU A 250 -2.98 -3.06 1.81
N ALA A 251 -3.04 -4.30 1.31
CA ALA A 251 -1.95 -4.88 0.54
C ALA A 251 -1.60 -4.00 -0.67
N SER A 252 -0.31 -3.79 -0.94
CA SER A 252 0.18 -3.00 -2.07
C SER A 252 -0.39 -3.44 -3.42
N PHE A 253 -0.68 -4.73 -3.57
CA PHE A 253 -1.23 -5.32 -4.78
C PHE A 253 -2.77 -5.38 -4.81
N TYR A 254 -3.49 -4.97 -3.76
CA TYR A 254 -4.95 -5.12 -3.70
C TYR A 254 -5.64 -4.40 -4.87
N HIS A 255 -5.33 -3.12 -5.05
CA HIS A 255 -5.90 -2.31 -6.14
C HIS A 255 -5.46 -2.79 -7.53
N GLN A 256 -4.29 -3.43 -7.62
CA GLN A 256 -3.79 -3.99 -8.89
C GLN A 256 -4.66 -5.15 -9.39
N TYR A 257 -5.18 -6.00 -8.48
CA TYR A 257 -5.98 -7.17 -8.85
C TYR A 257 -7.49 -6.93 -8.80
N PHE A 258 -7.95 -6.09 -7.88
CA PHE A 258 -9.38 -5.85 -7.63
C PHE A 258 -9.87 -4.48 -8.15
N GLY A 259 -8.97 -3.64 -8.66
CA GLY A 259 -9.27 -2.29 -9.11
C GLY A 259 -9.53 -1.32 -7.96
N TYR A 260 -10.14 -0.17 -8.29
CA TYR A 260 -10.64 0.78 -7.31
C TYR A 260 -12.12 0.49 -7.04
N PRO A 261 -12.45 -0.22 -5.94
CA PRO A 261 -13.83 -0.45 -5.59
C PRO A 261 -14.53 0.87 -5.24
N THR A 262 -15.84 0.94 -5.50
CA THR A 262 -16.67 2.09 -5.11
C THR A 262 -16.76 2.24 -3.59
N LEU A 263 -16.54 1.15 -2.85
CA LEU A 263 -16.54 1.11 -1.39
C LEU A 263 -15.12 1.02 -0.85
N ASP A 264 -14.81 1.84 0.13
CA ASP A 264 -13.59 1.73 0.93
C ASP A 264 -13.73 0.59 1.94
N TYR A 265 -13.40 -0.62 1.48
CA TYR A 265 -13.43 -1.82 2.32
C TYR A 265 -12.48 -1.73 3.52
N SER A 266 -11.36 -1.02 3.41
CA SER A 266 -10.40 -0.87 4.52
C SER A 266 -11.06 -0.16 5.70
N SER A 267 -11.74 0.95 5.43
CA SER A 267 -12.50 1.69 6.43
C SER A 267 -13.69 0.90 6.96
N ILE A 268 -14.43 0.18 6.11
CA ILE A 268 -15.56 -0.67 6.55
C ILE A 268 -15.07 -1.74 7.53
N PHE A 269 -14.03 -2.49 7.17
CA PHE A 269 -13.44 -3.50 8.03
C PHE A 269 -12.94 -2.90 9.35
N TYR A 270 -12.30 -1.73 9.30
CA TYR A 270 -11.88 -1.02 10.50
C TYR A 270 -13.06 -0.65 11.41
N TYR A 271 -14.12 -0.05 10.88
CA TYR A 271 -15.26 0.37 11.70
C TYR A 271 -16.08 -0.81 12.24
N CYS A 272 -16.21 -1.89 11.46
CA CYS A 272 -16.79 -3.14 11.93
C CYS A 272 -15.97 -3.78 13.06
N SER A 273 -14.63 -3.65 13.04
CA SER A 273 -13.77 -4.13 14.13
C SER A 273 -14.07 -3.40 15.45
N ILE A 274 -14.26 -2.07 15.40
CA ILE A 274 -14.65 -1.27 16.57
C ILE A 274 -16.01 -1.74 17.08
N GLY A 275 -16.98 -2.00 16.18
CA GLY A 275 -18.28 -2.57 16.54
C GLY A 275 -18.16 -3.90 17.27
N GLY A 276 -17.32 -4.82 16.77
CA GLY A 276 -17.01 -6.09 17.44
C GLY A 276 -16.40 -5.91 18.84
N GLN A 277 -15.51 -4.93 19.00
CA GLN A 277 -14.88 -4.60 20.26
C GLN A 277 -15.89 -4.01 21.27
N LEU A 278 -16.81 -3.16 20.83
CA LEU A 278 -17.91 -2.64 21.66
C LEU A 278 -18.87 -3.75 22.09
N LEU A 279 -19.19 -4.70 21.19
CA LEU A 279 -20.01 -5.87 21.52
C LEU A 279 -19.36 -6.75 22.58
N PHE A 280 -18.04 -6.94 22.52
CA PHE A 280 -17.28 -7.62 23.55
C PHE A 280 -17.44 -6.94 24.92
N PHE A 281 -17.22 -5.62 24.99
CA PHE A 281 -17.40 -4.86 26.23
C PHE A 281 -18.85 -4.92 26.72
N ALA A 282 -19.84 -4.74 25.83
CA ALA A 282 -21.25 -4.83 26.14
C ALA A 282 -21.65 -6.18 26.77
N SER A 283 -20.86 -7.22 26.51
CA SER A 283 -21.11 -8.57 27.00
C SER A 283 -20.44 -8.87 28.34
N ILE A 284 -19.39 -8.11 28.71
CA ILE A 284 -18.68 -8.25 29.98
C ILE A 284 -19.26 -7.31 31.04
N PHE A 285 -19.56 -6.07 30.68
CA PHE A 285 -20.01 -5.06 31.62
C PHE A 285 -21.43 -5.37 32.15
N ARG A 286 -21.57 -5.58 33.46
CA ARG A 286 -22.88 -5.82 34.10
C ARG A 286 -23.67 -4.53 34.40
N ARG A 287 -23.02 -3.48 34.90
CA ARG A 287 -23.68 -2.24 35.36
C ARG A 287 -24.09 -1.30 34.24
N PHE A 288 -23.26 -1.17 33.20
CA PHE A 288 -23.47 -0.26 32.07
C PHE A 288 -23.88 -0.99 30.78
N LYS A 289 -24.41 -2.21 30.92
CA LYS A 289 -24.72 -3.10 29.80
C LYS A 289 -25.58 -2.43 28.73
N GLY A 290 -26.72 -1.88 29.13
CA GLY A 290 -27.66 -1.24 28.19
C GLY A 290 -27.03 -0.07 27.43
N PHE A 291 -26.26 0.77 28.13
CA PHE A 291 -25.59 1.93 27.53
C PHE A 291 -24.52 1.52 26.49
N ILE A 292 -23.72 0.50 26.77
CA ILE A 292 -22.70 0.04 25.82
C ILE A 292 -23.36 -0.68 24.63
N TRP A 293 -24.46 -1.42 24.86
CA TRP A 293 -25.25 -2.01 23.76
C TRP A 293 -25.83 -0.94 22.83
N THR A 294 -26.36 0.17 23.37
CA THR A 294 -26.83 1.27 22.53
C THR A 294 -25.70 1.91 21.72
N MET A 295 -24.52 2.08 22.32
CA MET A 295 -23.34 2.61 21.61
C MET A 295 -22.86 1.67 20.50
N ALA A 296 -22.82 0.35 20.75
CA ALA A 296 -22.50 -0.63 19.73
C ALA A 296 -23.51 -0.60 18.57
N GLY A 297 -24.81 -0.47 18.87
CA GLY A 297 -25.86 -0.31 17.86
C GLY A 297 -25.71 0.96 17.04
N CYS A 298 -25.43 2.10 17.70
CA CYS A 298 -25.14 3.36 17.04
C CYS A 298 -23.92 3.24 16.11
N GLN A 299 -22.84 2.61 16.56
CA GLN A 299 -21.66 2.39 15.72
C GLN A 299 -21.98 1.53 14.50
N CYS A 300 -22.72 0.43 14.65
CA CYS A 300 -23.12 -0.37 13.49
C CYS A 300 -23.97 0.44 12.49
N LEU A 301 -24.87 1.29 13.00
CA LEU A 301 -25.68 2.17 12.16
C LEU A 301 -24.82 3.18 11.38
N THR A 302 -23.79 3.76 12.01
CA THR A 302 -22.90 4.69 11.30
C THR A 302 -22.11 3.99 10.20
N VAL A 303 -21.67 2.74 10.38
CA VAL A 303 -21.02 1.95 9.31
C VAL A 303 -21.96 1.69 8.13
N VAL A 304 -23.23 1.40 8.40
CA VAL A 304 -24.23 1.22 7.34
C VAL A 304 -24.44 2.52 6.56
N LEU A 305 -24.57 3.66 7.25
CA LEU A 305 -24.69 4.96 6.62
C LEU A 305 -23.46 5.31 5.78
N PHE A 306 -22.27 4.99 6.26
CA PHE A 306 -21.01 5.14 5.52
C PHE A 306 -21.02 4.34 4.22
N ALA A 307 -21.36 3.06 4.28
CA ALA A 307 -21.41 2.20 3.09
C ALA A 307 -22.47 2.66 2.08
N MET A 308 -23.64 3.11 2.56
CA MET A 308 -24.70 3.66 1.72
C MET A 308 -24.31 5.00 1.08
N ALA A 309 -23.57 5.85 1.78
CA ALA A 309 -23.06 7.10 1.24
C ALA A 309 -22.03 6.84 0.11
N GLN A 310 -21.11 5.90 0.32
CA GLN A 310 -20.12 5.51 -0.71
C GLN A 310 -20.74 4.81 -1.92
N ALA A 311 -21.82 4.05 -1.71
CA ALA A 311 -22.59 3.46 -2.80
C ALA A 311 -23.40 4.49 -3.63
N GLY A 312 -23.36 5.78 -3.26
CA GLY A 312 -24.12 6.85 -3.94
C GLY A 312 -25.63 6.77 -3.70
N ILE A 313 -26.09 6.01 -2.70
CA ILE A 313 -27.53 5.81 -2.42
C ILE A 313 -28.11 7.00 -1.65
N LEU A 314 -27.35 7.59 -0.73
CA LEU A 314 -27.85 8.61 0.20
C LEU A 314 -27.62 10.05 -0.28
N VAL A 315 -26.46 10.35 -0.87
CA VAL A 315 -26.03 11.72 -1.17
C VAL A 315 -25.15 11.71 -2.42
N GLU A 316 -25.44 12.56 -3.40
CA GLU A 316 -24.50 12.89 -4.48
C GLU A 316 -23.37 13.77 -3.93
N TYR A 317 -22.11 13.48 -4.28
CA TYR A 317 -20.88 14.13 -3.80
C TYR A 317 -21.06 15.62 -3.42
N ALA A 318 -21.30 15.89 -2.13
CA ALA A 318 -21.58 17.22 -1.56
C ALA A 318 -20.99 17.32 -0.14
N GLU A 319 -21.16 18.46 0.54
CA GLU A 319 -20.62 18.70 1.89
C GLU A 319 -21.01 17.62 2.93
N TRP A 320 -22.21 17.05 2.80
CA TRP A 320 -22.70 15.96 3.65
C TRP A 320 -21.98 14.63 3.43
N TYR A 321 -21.41 14.41 2.24
CA TYR A 321 -20.64 13.21 1.94
C TYR A 321 -19.42 13.12 2.86
N SER A 322 -18.62 14.19 2.95
CA SER A 322 -17.44 14.25 3.83
C SER A 322 -17.78 14.01 5.29
N PHE A 323 -18.92 14.54 5.76
CA PHE A 323 -19.41 14.29 7.11
C PHE A 323 -19.79 12.81 7.32
N LEU A 324 -20.59 12.23 6.42
CA LEU A 324 -21.01 10.82 6.51
C LEU A 324 -19.83 9.86 6.40
N THR A 325 -18.80 10.18 5.62
CA THR A 325 -17.58 9.38 5.52
C THR A 325 -16.73 9.47 6.79
N GLY A 326 -16.68 10.63 7.45
CA GLY A 326 -15.94 10.81 8.72
C GLY A 326 -16.71 10.39 9.97
N PHE A 327 -18.02 10.22 9.90
CA PHE A 327 -18.86 10.01 11.07
C PHE A 327 -18.58 8.71 11.86
N PRO A 328 -18.33 7.55 11.22
CA PRO A 328 -18.06 6.30 11.96
C PRO A 328 -16.77 6.34 12.79
N SER A 329 -15.76 7.12 12.37
CA SER A 329 -14.50 7.25 13.11
C SER A 329 -14.70 8.09 14.38
N LEU A 330 -15.41 9.21 14.27
CA LEU A 330 -15.78 10.07 15.39
C LEU A 330 -16.66 9.32 16.39
N MET A 331 -17.70 8.63 15.91
CA MET A 331 -18.58 7.83 16.76
C MET A 331 -17.79 6.72 17.47
N GLY A 332 -16.92 6.01 16.75
CA GLY A 332 -16.07 4.97 17.31
C GLY A 332 -15.17 5.50 18.43
N ALA A 333 -14.53 6.65 18.21
CA ALA A 333 -13.67 7.29 19.21
C ALA A 333 -14.46 7.70 20.47
N VAL A 334 -15.62 8.32 20.32
CA VAL A 334 -16.49 8.71 21.44
C VAL A 334 -16.98 7.49 22.21
N CYS A 335 -17.38 6.42 21.50
CA CYS A 335 -17.83 5.18 22.13
C CYS A 335 -16.71 4.51 22.93
N LEU A 336 -15.50 4.42 22.39
CA LEU A 336 -14.35 3.83 23.09
C LEU A 336 -13.92 4.68 24.29
N ALA A 337 -13.92 6.01 24.17
CA ALA A 337 -13.67 6.91 25.30
C ALA A 337 -14.72 6.73 26.42
N ALA A 338 -15.99 6.61 26.07
CA ALA A 338 -17.06 6.34 27.03
C ALA A 338 -16.89 4.97 27.73
N VAL A 339 -16.44 3.94 27.00
CA VAL A 339 -16.10 2.63 27.59
C VAL A 339 -14.94 2.76 28.56
N LEU A 340 -13.88 3.51 28.23
CA LEU A 340 -12.75 3.76 29.14
C LEU A 340 -13.20 4.42 30.44
N VAL A 341 -14.08 5.42 30.36
CA VAL A 341 -14.68 6.06 31.55
C VAL A 341 -15.49 5.05 32.36
N CYS A 342 -16.27 4.18 31.70
CA CYS A 342 -17.02 3.12 32.37
C CYS A 342 -16.11 2.09 33.07
N VAL A 343 -14.98 1.72 32.46
CA VAL A 343 -13.95 0.86 33.06
C VAL A 343 -13.40 1.52 34.33
N PHE A 344 -13.03 2.80 34.25
CA PHE A 344 -12.46 3.55 35.37
C PHE A 344 -13.43 3.67 36.56
N ILE A 345 -14.69 4.02 36.29
CA ILE A 345 -15.74 4.13 37.32
C ILE A 345 -16.00 2.78 38.00
N GLN A 346 -15.90 1.66 37.26
CA GLN A 346 -16.01 0.33 37.87
C GLN A 346 -14.77 -0.09 38.66
N GLY A 347 -13.58 0.24 38.17
CA GLY A 347 -12.30 -0.06 38.84
C GLY A 347 -12.10 0.72 40.14
N GLY A 348 -12.57 1.97 40.21
CA GLY A 348 -12.49 2.80 41.41
C GLY A 348 -13.43 2.39 42.56
N GLY A 349 -14.32 1.42 42.34
CA GLY A 349 -15.39 1.05 43.28
C GLY A 349 -15.16 -0.21 44.13
N LYS A 350 -14.03 -0.93 44.00
CA LYS A 350 -13.76 -2.14 44.80
C LYS A 350 -12.30 -2.25 45.23
N LYS A 351 -12.06 -2.20 46.56
CA LYS A 351 -10.89 -2.85 47.18
C LYS A 351 -10.85 -4.33 46.74
N PRO A 352 -9.68 -4.91 46.45
CA PRO A 352 -9.58 -6.29 46.02
C PRO A 352 -9.94 -7.21 47.18
N TYR A 353 -11.04 -7.96 47.03
CA TYR A 353 -11.21 -9.20 47.76
C TYR A 353 -10.27 -10.23 47.12
N LEU A 354 -9.02 -10.25 47.56
CA LEU A 354 -8.22 -11.46 47.61
C LEU A 354 -8.73 -12.26 48.82
N ARG A 355 -9.62 -13.21 48.58
CA ARG A 355 -9.78 -14.38 49.45
C ARG A 355 -9.18 -15.56 48.71
N GLY A 356 -7.97 -15.88 49.10
CA GLY A 356 -7.20 -17.09 48.86
C GLY A 356 -6.16 -17.10 49.97
#